data_AF-R7LUW7-F1
#
_entry.id   AF-R7LUW7-F1
#
_cell.length_a   1.000
_cell.length_b   1.000
_cell.length_c   1.000
_cell.angle_alpha   90.00
_cell.angle_beta   90.00
_cell.angle_gamma   90.00
#
_symmetry.space_group_name_H-M   'P 1'
#
loop_
_entity.id
_entity.type
_entity.pdbx_description
1 polymer ?
#
loop_
_entity_poly.entity_id
_entity_poly.type
_entity_poly.pdbx_seq_one_letter_code
_entity_poly.pdbx_strand_id
1 'polypeptide(L)'
;MQRNFLTQFLEKVSKFPSWVKEIIYVRLSQEIDKDSDLGYVFATYKPVLTYKGKCELDYKEAHFDANIYNILDYCDKDSSISEIALNTYMSMEEIANYFLFCVDEGYLQIPDDSQILNIAGFLAGKFRTGEYFVQGGIITQDDLDRAIEANQKGNKKFGQSLIDLGLITKKQLDIILSIKEEAKKRFILDHNEIPKIKQEYAKSVDELKKQIEDLQEENKQLKKKLNQLLLMVKKNDDEY
;
A
#
# COMPACT_ATOMS: atom_id res chain seq x y z
N MET A 1 20.35 -5.89 6.12
CA MET A 1 19.59 -4.63 6.17
C MET A 1 18.71 -4.57 4.94
N GLN A 2 17.45 -5.03 5.03
CA GLN A 2 16.48 -4.80 3.96
C GLN A 2 16.27 -3.30 3.89
N ARG A 3 16.87 -2.65 2.88
CA ARG A 3 16.66 -1.22 2.63
C ARG A 3 15.17 -1.01 2.38
N ASN A 4 14.56 -0.18 3.21
CA ASN A 4 13.15 0.17 3.14
C ASN A 4 12.74 0.52 1.70
N PHE A 5 11.77 -0.24 1.18
CA PHE A 5 11.28 -0.09 -0.19
C PHE A 5 10.84 1.35 -0.49
N LEU A 6 10.14 2.01 0.43
CA LEU A 6 9.67 3.38 0.27
C LEU A 6 10.83 4.35 0.11
N THR A 7 11.85 4.22 0.96
CA THR A 7 13.05 5.05 0.89
C THR A 7 13.75 4.87 -0.45
N GLN A 8 13.92 3.64 -0.93
CA GLN A 8 14.51 3.40 -2.26
C GLN A 8 13.69 4.01 -3.40
N PHE A 9 12.35 3.94 -3.29
CA PHE A 9 11.45 4.53 -4.28
C PHE A 9 11.55 6.06 -4.28
N LEU A 10 11.48 6.69 -3.11
CA LEU A 10 11.62 8.14 -2.96
C LEU A 10 12.99 8.63 -3.41
N GLU A 11 14.06 7.89 -3.12
CA GLU A 11 15.40 8.17 -3.64
C GLU A 11 15.43 8.15 -5.18
N LYS A 12 14.74 7.20 -5.83
CA LYS A 12 14.64 7.18 -7.30
C LYS A 12 13.88 8.40 -7.83
N VAL A 13 12.74 8.75 -7.22
CA VAL A 13 11.95 9.93 -7.62
C VAL A 13 12.75 11.22 -7.41
N SER A 14 13.55 11.32 -6.34
CA SER A 14 14.37 12.49 -6.03
C SER A 14 15.41 12.81 -7.12
N LYS A 15 15.91 11.77 -7.79
CA LYS A 15 16.89 11.84 -8.89
C LYS A 15 16.29 12.28 -10.22
N PHE A 16 14.96 12.37 -10.33
CA PHE A 16 14.33 12.87 -11.55
C PHE A 16 14.62 14.37 -11.78
N PRO A 17 14.64 14.82 -13.05
CA PRO A 17 14.71 16.24 -13.37
C PRO A 17 13.62 17.05 -12.68
N SER A 18 13.89 18.32 -12.35
CA SER A 18 12.94 19.18 -11.63
C SER A 18 11.58 19.29 -12.31
N TRP A 19 11.54 19.42 -13.64
CA TRP A 19 10.29 19.49 -14.41
C TRP A 19 9.43 18.22 -14.25
N VAL A 20 10.03 17.05 -14.10
CA VAL A 20 9.30 15.79 -13.85
C VAL A 20 8.71 15.80 -12.43
N LYS A 21 9.52 16.22 -11.45
CA LYS A 21 9.08 16.32 -10.05
C LYS A 21 7.94 17.32 -9.89
N GLU A 22 8.00 18.44 -10.62
CA GLU A 22 6.92 19.44 -10.67
C GLU A 22 5.63 18.84 -11.24
N ILE A 23 5.70 18.08 -12.34
CA ILE A 23 4.53 17.39 -12.90
C ILE A 23 3.92 16.41 -11.89
N ILE A 24 4.77 15.57 -11.26
CA ILE A 24 4.33 14.61 -10.24
C ILE A 24 3.65 15.34 -9.08
N TYR A 25 4.30 16.39 -8.56
CA TYR A 25 3.78 17.18 -7.45
C TYR A 25 2.44 17.84 -7.78
N VAL A 26 2.34 18.55 -8.92
CA VAL A 26 1.11 19.23 -9.32
C VAL A 26 -0.03 18.22 -9.43
N ARG A 27 0.22 17.07 -10.06
CA ARG A 27 -0.81 16.03 -10.23
C ARG A 27 -1.25 15.44 -8.89
N LEU A 28 -0.33 15.04 -8.03
CA LEU A 28 -0.66 14.51 -6.70
C LEU A 28 -1.38 15.57 -5.84
N SER A 29 -0.97 16.84 -5.92
CA SER A 29 -1.58 17.93 -5.16
C SER A 29 -3.01 18.29 -5.57
N GLN A 30 -3.45 17.83 -6.75
CA GLN A 30 -4.83 17.96 -7.21
C GLN A 30 -5.72 16.84 -6.68
N GLU A 31 -5.13 15.69 -6.36
CA GLU A 31 -5.85 14.49 -5.88
C GLU A 31 -5.92 14.44 -4.34
N ILE A 32 -5.02 15.16 -3.65
CA ILE A 32 -4.95 15.21 -2.19
C ILE A 32 -5.64 16.48 -1.67
N ASP A 33 -6.50 16.33 -0.66
CA ASP A 33 -7.05 17.48 0.09
C ASP A 33 -5.94 18.07 0.98
N LYS A 34 -5.54 19.31 0.68
CA LYS A 34 -4.46 20.01 1.41
C LYS A 34 -4.80 20.30 2.86
N ASP A 35 -6.08 20.26 3.21
CA ASP A 35 -6.55 20.54 4.56
C ASP A 35 -6.70 19.27 5.41
N SER A 36 -6.36 18.09 4.86
CA SER A 36 -6.43 16.81 5.56
C SER A 36 -5.04 16.19 5.70
N ASP A 37 -4.59 16.03 6.94
CA ASP A 37 -3.34 15.36 7.29
C ASP A 37 -3.56 14.01 8.00
N LEU A 38 -4.81 13.60 8.24
CA LEU A 38 -5.16 12.42 9.04
C LEU A 38 -4.43 11.15 8.57
N GLY A 39 -4.39 10.91 7.26
CA GLY A 39 -3.70 9.76 6.69
C GLY A 39 -2.20 9.85 6.88
N TYR A 40 -1.64 11.05 6.77
CA TYR A 40 -0.23 11.31 6.97
C TYR A 40 0.19 11.13 8.43
N VAL A 41 -0.60 11.66 9.38
CA VAL A 41 -0.35 11.56 10.83
C VAL A 41 -0.23 10.10 11.25
N PHE A 42 -1.20 9.26 10.90
CA PHE A 42 -1.14 7.84 11.26
C PHE A 42 -0.05 7.09 10.48
N ALA A 43 0.11 7.36 9.17
CA ALA A 43 1.11 6.66 8.34
C ALA A 43 2.57 6.94 8.74
N THR A 44 2.86 8.14 9.26
CA THR A 44 4.22 8.54 9.67
C THR A 44 4.53 8.24 11.13
N TYR A 45 3.53 7.87 11.92
CA TYR A 45 3.73 7.49 13.31
C TYR A 45 4.66 6.28 13.43
N LYS A 46 5.54 6.31 14.43
CA LYS A 46 6.47 5.24 14.79
C LYS A 46 6.09 4.66 16.14
N PRO A 47 5.42 3.49 16.17
CA PRO A 47 5.03 2.88 17.43
C PRO A 47 6.24 2.42 18.24
N VAL A 48 6.19 2.62 19.56
CA VAL A 48 7.28 2.25 20.46
C VAL A 48 6.91 0.99 21.24
N LEU A 49 7.78 -0.02 21.22
CA LEU A 49 7.62 -1.23 22.01
C LEU A 49 7.73 -0.94 23.51
N THR A 50 6.90 -1.61 24.29
CA THR A 50 7.10 -1.70 25.74
C THR A 50 8.06 -2.84 26.06
N TYR A 51 8.53 -2.89 27.32
CA TYR A 51 9.30 -4.05 27.80
C TYR A 51 8.50 -5.36 27.66
N LYS A 52 7.18 -5.33 27.92
CA LYS A 52 6.28 -6.47 27.73
C LYS A 52 6.25 -6.89 26.26
N GLY A 53 6.09 -5.94 25.34
CA GLY A 53 6.10 -6.19 23.89
C GLY A 53 7.41 -6.79 23.40
N LYS A 54 8.53 -6.33 23.95
CA LYS A 54 9.85 -6.88 23.63
C LYS A 54 9.99 -8.34 24.09
N CYS A 55 9.57 -8.65 25.32
CA CYS A 55 9.58 -10.02 25.81
C CYS A 55 8.68 -10.93 24.96
N GLU A 56 7.48 -10.47 24.60
CA GLU A 56 6.57 -11.25 23.75
C GLU A 56 7.16 -11.51 22.36
N LEU A 57 7.86 -10.53 21.77
CA LEU A 57 8.54 -10.73 20.49
C LEU A 57 9.66 -11.79 20.56
N ASP A 58 10.44 -11.79 21.64
CA ASP A 58 11.58 -12.69 21.82
C ASP A 58 11.15 -14.12 22.18
N TYR A 59 10.16 -14.28 23.05
CA TYR A 59 9.74 -15.58 23.60
C TYR A 59 8.48 -16.16 22.96
N LYS A 60 7.60 -15.33 22.40
CA LYS A 60 6.36 -15.72 21.70
C LYS A 60 5.43 -16.60 22.53
N GLU A 61 5.32 -16.32 23.83
CA GLU A 61 4.58 -17.15 24.78
C GLU A 61 3.07 -17.17 24.49
N ALA A 62 2.51 -16.11 23.92
CA ALA A 62 1.08 -16.01 23.63
C ALA A 62 0.68 -16.65 22.29
N HIS A 63 1.63 -17.06 21.45
CA HIS A 63 1.38 -17.77 20.18
C HIS A 63 0.41 -17.05 19.23
N PHE A 64 0.51 -15.72 19.15
CA PHE A 64 -0.28 -14.89 18.23
C PHE A 64 -0.05 -15.23 16.74
N ASP A 65 -0.89 -14.66 15.87
CA ASP A 65 -0.70 -14.79 14.44
C ASP A 65 0.59 -14.10 13.97
N ALA A 66 1.06 -14.48 12.77
CA ALA A 66 2.33 -14.01 12.24
C ALA A 66 2.39 -12.48 12.05
N ASN A 67 1.26 -11.81 11.77
CA ASN A 67 1.24 -10.38 11.51
C ASN A 67 1.47 -9.56 12.77
N ILE A 68 0.99 -10.02 13.93
CA ILE A 68 1.30 -9.39 15.23
C ILE A 68 2.81 -9.38 15.44
N TYR A 69 3.48 -10.53 15.29
CA TYR A 69 4.93 -10.59 15.46
C TYR A 69 5.69 -9.81 14.40
N ASN A 70 5.20 -9.75 13.15
CA ASN A 70 5.79 -8.89 12.12
C ASN A 70 5.72 -7.42 12.55
N ILE A 71 4.58 -6.96 13.05
CA ILE A 71 4.42 -5.58 13.54
C ILE A 71 5.38 -5.30 14.68
N LEU A 72 5.44 -6.18 15.70
CA LEU A 72 6.36 -6.00 16.83
C LEU A 72 7.83 -5.96 16.36
N ASP A 73 8.24 -6.84 15.45
CA ASP A 73 9.60 -6.87 14.88
C ASP A 73 9.95 -5.58 14.11
N TYR A 74 9.01 -5.01 13.36
CA TYR A 74 9.24 -3.71 12.71
C TYR A 74 9.23 -2.53 13.69
N CYS A 75 8.41 -2.58 14.74
CA CYS A 75 8.43 -1.57 15.80
C CYS A 75 9.77 -1.58 16.55
N ASP A 76 10.36 -2.77 16.79
CA ASP A 76 11.70 -2.92 17.36
C ASP A 76 12.80 -2.27 16.50
N LYS A 77 12.55 -2.18 15.19
CA LYS A 77 13.44 -1.57 14.19
C LYS A 77 13.14 -0.08 13.95
N ASP A 78 12.35 0.56 14.82
CA ASP A 78 11.97 1.98 14.72
C ASP A 78 11.28 2.33 13.37
N SER A 79 10.50 1.38 12.84
CA SER A 79 9.78 1.56 11.58
C SER A 79 8.46 2.30 11.78
N SER A 80 8.08 3.19 10.85
CA SER A 80 6.77 3.85 10.87
C SER A 80 5.66 2.95 10.33
N ILE A 81 4.40 3.28 10.64
CA ILE A 81 3.21 2.56 10.18
C ILE A 81 3.22 2.30 8.67
N SER A 82 3.59 3.29 7.85
CA SER A 82 3.71 3.16 6.40
C SER A 82 4.76 2.14 5.98
N GLU A 83 5.90 2.08 6.67
CA GLU A 83 6.97 1.15 6.39
C GLU A 83 6.53 -0.27 6.76
N ILE A 84 5.83 -0.43 7.88
CA ILE A 84 5.23 -1.70 8.28
C ILE A 84 4.23 -2.17 7.22
N ALA A 85 3.30 -1.30 6.82
CA ALA A 85 2.28 -1.62 5.81
C ALA A 85 2.91 -2.08 4.49
N LEU A 86 3.92 -1.36 4.00
CA LEU A 86 4.60 -1.66 2.74
C LEU A 86 5.41 -2.95 2.79
N ASN A 87 6.08 -3.24 3.91
CA ASN A 87 6.90 -4.44 4.03
C ASN A 87 6.08 -5.70 4.37
N THR A 88 4.86 -5.54 4.91
CA THR A 88 3.95 -6.65 5.26
C THR A 88 2.82 -6.85 4.24
N TYR A 89 2.71 -5.97 3.23
CA TYR A 89 1.62 -5.96 2.25
C TYR A 89 0.21 -5.86 2.86
N MET A 90 0.12 -5.27 4.05
CA MET A 90 -1.15 -5.03 4.75
C MET A 90 -1.73 -3.66 4.37
N SER A 91 -3.05 -3.54 4.45
CA SER A 91 -3.76 -2.26 4.32
C SER A 91 -3.63 -1.43 5.60
N MET A 92 -3.93 -0.14 5.53
CA MET A 92 -3.92 0.73 6.72
C MET A 92 -5.00 0.33 7.73
N GLU A 93 -6.13 -0.22 7.27
CA GLU A 93 -7.17 -0.80 8.12
C GLU A 93 -6.65 -2.03 8.89
N GLU A 94 -5.95 -2.94 8.22
CA GLU A 94 -5.35 -4.13 8.84
C GLU A 94 -4.30 -3.71 9.89
N ILE A 95 -3.39 -2.81 9.53
CA ILE A 95 -2.38 -2.28 10.46
C ILE A 95 -3.05 -1.59 11.66
N ALA A 96 -4.07 -0.78 11.45
CA ALA A 96 -4.79 -0.12 12.54
C ALA A 96 -5.40 -1.13 13.53
N ASN A 97 -5.97 -2.23 13.04
CA ASN A 97 -6.52 -3.29 13.88
C ASN A 97 -5.45 -3.93 14.78
N TYR A 98 -4.34 -4.37 14.19
CA TYR A 98 -3.25 -4.98 14.96
C TYR A 98 -2.55 -3.98 15.88
N PHE A 99 -2.36 -2.74 15.43
CA PHE A 99 -1.79 -1.67 16.23
C PHE A 99 -2.62 -1.43 17.50
N LEU A 100 -3.94 -1.27 17.37
CA LEU A 100 -4.82 -1.09 18.51
C LEU A 100 -4.80 -2.31 19.44
N PHE A 101 -4.81 -3.52 18.90
CA PHE A 101 -4.67 -4.73 19.69
C PHE A 101 -3.37 -4.72 20.51
N CYS A 102 -2.24 -4.37 19.90
CA CYS A 102 -0.96 -4.32 20.59
C CYS A 102 -0.88 -3.21 21.65
N VAL A 103 -1.58 -2.09 21.44
CA VAL A 103 -1.72 -1.03 22.46
C VAL A 103 -2.60 -1.51 23.62
N ASP A 104 -3.75 -2.12 23.31
CA ASP A 104 -4.71 -2.64 24.32
C ASP A 104 -4.06 -3.71 25.22
N GLU A 105 -3.25 -4.59 24.63
CA GLU A 105 -2.48 -5.62 25.36
C GLU A 105 -1.23 -5.06 26.05
N GLY A 106 -0.90 -3.78 25.87
CA GLY A 106 0.27 -3.14 26.46
C GLY A 106 1.61 -3.59 25.88
N TYR A 107 1.62 -4.15 24.66
CA TYR A 107 2.85 -4.46 23.91
C TYR A 107 3.45 -3.20 23.25
N LEU A 108 2.59 -2.25 22.88
CA LEU A 108 2.99 -0.93 22.39
C LEU A 108 2.65 0.15 23.41
N GLN A 109 3.48 1.19 23.44
CA GLN A 109 3.20 2.38 24.24
C GLN A 109 1.98 3.11 23.69
N ILE A 110 1.18 3.66 24.59
CA ILE A 110 0.07 4.56 24.24
C ILE A 110 0.70 5.80 23.60
N PRO A 111 0.31 6.19 22.37
CA PRO A 111 0.83 7.40 21.73
C PRO A 111 0.53 8.65 22.57
N ASP A 112 1.49 9.56 22.66
CA ASP A 112 1.29 10.85 23.34
C ASP A 112 0.19 11.68 22.66
N ASP A 113 0.13 11.61 21.32
CA ASP A 113 -0.90 12.26 20.53
C ASP A 113 -2.15 11.37 20.40
N SER A 114 -3.21 11.79 21.12
CA SER A 114 -4.54 11.18 21.06
C SER A 114 -5.13 11.04 19.66
N GLN A 115 -4.72 11.88 18.70
CA GLN A 115 -5.18 11.81 17.32
C GLN A 115 -4.80 10.48 16.66
N ILE A 116 -3.63 9.91 16.99
CA ILE A 116 -3.16 8.64 16.44
C ILE A 116 -4.12 7.50 16.81
N LEU A 117 -4.52 7.43 18.09
CA LEU A 117 -5.48 6.44 18.56
C LEU A 117 -6.87 6.65 17.96
N ASN A 118 -7.30 7.90 17.85
CA ASN A 118 -8.60 8.22 17.26
C ASN A 118 -8.67 7.81 15.78
N ILE A 119 -7.66 8.16 14.99
CA ILE A 119 -7.55 7.77 13.58
C ILE A 119 -7.48 6.25 13.46
N ALA A 120 -6.59 5.59 14.22
CA ALA A 120 -6.48 4.13 14.18
C ALA A 120 -7.82 3.47 14.54
N GLY A 121 -8.49 3.91 15.61
CA GLY A 121 -9.79 3.38 16.03
C GLY A 121 -10.87 3.55 14.97
N PHE A 122 -10.87 4.68 14.27
CA PHE A 122 -11.80 4.93 13.17
C PHE A 122 -11.49 4.09 11.92
N LEU A 123 -10.22 3.96 11.55
CA LEU A 123 -9.78 3.13 10.42
C LEU A 123 -10.06 1.64 10.65
N ALA A 124 -9.80 1.14 11.86
CA ALA A 124 -10.11 -0.22 12.29
C ALA A 124 -11.62 -0.48 12.41
N GLY A 125 -12.45 0.56 12.32
CA GLY A 125 -13.91 0.46 12.48
C GLY A 125 -14.37 0.26 13.93
N LYS A 126 -13.49 0.39 14.93
CA LYS A 126 -13.87 0.41 16.35
C LYS A 126 -14.72 1.64 16.67
N PHE A 127 -14.40 2.79 16.07
CA PHE A 127 -15.18 4.02 16.22
C PHE A 127 -16.13 4.24 15.06
N ARG A 128 -17.38 4.56 15.40
CA ARG A 128 -18.35 5.07 14.45
C ARG A 128 -18.04 6.52 14.10
N THR A 129 -18.59 7.00 12.98
CA THR A 129 -18.41 8.38 12.49
C THR A 129 -18.64 9.43 13.57
N GLY A 130 -19.69 9.28 14.40
CA GLY A 130 -19.96 10.21 15.50
C GLY A 130 -18.95 10.15 16.64
N GLU A 131 -18.53 8.94 17.04
CA GLU A 131 -17.55 8.72 18.10
C GLU A 131 -16.19 9.31 17.71
N TYR A 132 -15.78 9.20 16.43
CA TYR A 132 -14.56 9.84 15.94
C TYR A 132 -14.58 11.37 16.16
N PHE A 133 -15.71 12.02 15.88
CA PHE A 133 -15.85 13.47 16.09
C PHE A 133 -15.86 13.85 17.58
N VAL A 134 -16.40 12.99 18.44
CA VAL A 134 -16.35 13.19 19.91
C VAL A 134 -14.92 13.05 20.42
N GLN A 135 -14.24 11.95 20.07
CA GLN A 135 -12.85 11.69 20.46
C GLN A 135 -11.89 12.75 19.90
N GLY A 136 -12.22 13.32 18.74
CA GLY A 136 -11.46 14.42 18.12
C GLY A 136 -11.76 15.80 18.70
N GLY A 137 -12.69 15.91 19.67
CA GLY A 137 -13.08 17.18 20.29
C GLY A 137 -13.86 18.13 19.39
N ILE A 138 -14.36 17.65 18.23
CA ILE A 138 -15.13 18.47 17.28
C ILE A 138 -16.57 18.64 17.76
N ILE A 139 -17.13 17.59 18.38
CA ILE A 139 -18.48 17.61 18.97
C ILE A 139 -18.41 17.06 20.40
N THR A 140 -19.38 17.43 21.24
CA THR A 140 -19.50 16.88 22.60
C THR A 140 -20.33 15.60 22.63
N GLN A 141 -20.29 14.87 23.74
CA GLN A 141 -21.15 13.69 23.93
C GLN A 141 -22.64 14.06 23.90
N ASP A 142 -23.02 15.21 24.45
CA ASP A 142 -24.40 15.71 24.40
C ASP A 142 -24.83 16.02 22.94
N ASP A 143 -23.94 16.61 22.14
CA ASP A 143 -24.18 16.84 20.71
C ASP A 143 -24.42 15.52 19.96
N LEU A 144 -23.64 14.50 20.30
CA LEU A 144 -23.77 13.17 19.71
C LEU A 144 -25.11 12.53 20.07
N ASP A 145 -25.51 12.60 21.34
CA ASP A 145 -26.78 12.04 21.82
C ASP A 145 -27.97 12.76 21.16
N ARG A 146 -27.92 14.09 21.06
CA ARG A 146 -28.91 14.88 20.32
C ARG A 146 -28.99 14.49 18.84
N ALA A 147 -27.85 14.22 18.21
CA ALA A 147 -27.81 13.74 16.82
C ALA A 147 -28.39 12.34 16.66
N ILE A 148 -28.17 11.44 17.62
CA ILE A 148 -28.76 10.09 17.63
C ILE A 148 -30.29 10.18 17.76
N GLU A 149 -30.80 10.99 18.68
CA GLU A 149 -32.24 11.18 18.85
C GLU A 149 -32.91 11.77 17.60
N ALA A 150 -32.28 12.78 16.99
CA ALA A 150 -32.77 13.37 15.74
C ALA A 150 -32.77 12.35 14.60
N ASN A 151 -31.74 11.50 14.52
CA ASN A 151 -31.63 10.46 13.50
C ASN A 151 -32.57 9.28 13.74
N GLN A 152 -32.99 8.98 14.97
CA GLN A 152 -34.00 7.94 15.22
C GLN A 152 -35.39 8.37 14.72
N LYS A 153 -35.67 9.67 14.69
CA LYS A 153 -36.93 10.24 14.19
C LYS A 153 -36.95 10.41 12.67
N GLY A 154 -35.80 10.39 12.01
CA GLY A 154 -35.66 10.61 10.57
C GLY A 154 -34.96 9.44 9.87
N ASN A 155 -35.45 9.01 8.70
CA ASN A 155 -34.86 7.89 7.96
C ASN A 155 -33.59 8.27 7.17
N LYS A 156 -32.71 9.12 7.75
CA LYS A 156 -31.53 9.71 7.10
C LYS A 156 -30.24 8.97 7.49
N LYS A 157 -29.19 9.18 6.71
CA LYS A 157 -27.83 8.73 7.08
C LYS A 157 -27.33 9.57 8.26
N PHE A 158 -26.72 8.92 9.26
CA PHE A 158 -26.28 9.59 10.49
C PHE A 158 -25.35 10.79 10.25
N GLY A 159 -24.41 10.69 9.31
CA GLY A 159 -23.54 11.81 8.94
C GLY A 159 -24.30 13.03 8.40
N GLN A 160 -25.42 12.82 7.70
CA GLN A 160 -26.28 13.92 7.25
C GLN A 160 -26.99 14.59 8.42
N SER A 161 -27.40 13.82 9.42
CA SER A 161 -28.03 14.35 10.64
C SER A 161 -27.06 15.24 11.44
N LEU A 162 -25.76 14.91 11.48
CA LEU A 162 -24.73 15.77 12.09
C LEU A 162 -24.55 17.09 11.33
N ILE A 163 -24.63 17.07 10.00
CA ILE A 163 -24.55 18.28 9.15
C ILE A 163 -25.81 19.14 9.33
N ASP A 164 -26.99 18.52 9.32
CA ASP A 164 -28.28 19.21 9.45
C ASP A 164 -28.39 19.94 10.80
N LEU A 165 -27.76 19.40 11.86
CA LEU A 165 -27.65 20.02 13.18
C LEU A 165 -26.55 21.08 13.28
N GLY A 166 -25.75 21.28 12.22
CA GLY A 166 -24.64 22.25 12.20
C GLY A 166 -23.44 21.84 13.06
N LEU A 167 -23.36 20.57 13.47
CA LEU A 167 -22.29 20.06 14.35
C LEU A 167 -20.99 19.79 13.59
N ILE A 168 -21.11 19.38 12.32
CA ILE A 168 -19.97 19.17 11.43
C ILE A 168 -20.26 19.76 10.05
N THR A 169 -19.20 20.06 9.32
CA THR A 169 -19.28 20.47 7.91
C THR A 169 -19.33 19.24 6.99
N LYS A 170 -19.93 19.41 5.81
CA LYS A 170 -19.88 18.38 4.76
C LYS A 170 -18.44 17.99 4.40
N LYS A 171 -17.54 18.97 4.33
CA LYS A 171 -16.12 18.75 4.05
C LYS A 171 -15.48 17.80 5.07
N GLN A 172 -15.71 18.03 6.37
CA GLN A 172 -15.19 17.15 7.42
C GLN A 172 -15.70 15.71 7.29
N LEU A 173 -16.98 15.53 6.97
CA LEU A 173 -17.55 14.20 6.74
C LEU A 173 -16.94 13.52 5.51
N ASP A 174 -16.80 14.23 4.41
CA ASP A 174 -16.25 13.69 3.16
C ASP A 174 -14.78 13.24 3.34
N ILE A 175 -13.98 14.01 4.08
CA ILE A 175 -12.59 13.66 4.41
C ILE A 175 -12.51 12.33 5.16
N ILE A 176 -13.28 12.17 6.25
CA ILE A 176 -13.20 10.95 7.08
C ILE A 176 -13.77 9.73 6.35
N LEU A 177 -14.76 9.90 5.47
CA LEU A 177 -15.27 8.79 4.67
C LEU A 177 -14.26 8.38 3.59
N SER A 178 -13.62 9.36 2.94
CA SER A 178 -12.58 9.10 1.94
C SER A 178 -11.40 8.33 2.53
N ILE A 179 -10.85 8.78 3.67
CA ILE A 179 -9.72 8.10 4.29
C ILE A 179 -10.06 6.67 4.73
N LYS A 180 -11.30 6.44 5.21
CA LYS A 180 -11.75 5.10 5.61
C LYS A 180 -11.82 4.15 4.43
N GLU A 181 -12.27 4.61 3.27
CA GLU A 181 -12.30 3.77 2.07
C GLU A 181 -10.90 3.57 1.47
N GLU A 182 -10.06 4.61 1.45
CA GLU A 182 -8.65 4.49 1.01
C GLU A 182 -7.85 3.53 1.90
N ALA A 183 -8.09 3.51 3.21
CA ALA A 183 -7.36 2.67 4.15
C ALA A 183 -7.53 1.16 3.92
N LYS A 184 -8.58 0.75 3.19
CA LYS A 184 -8.79 -0.66 2.80
C LYS A 184 -7.92 -1.09 1.63
N LYS A 185 -7.43 -0.13 0.84
CA LYS A 185 -6.60 -0.42 -0.33
C LYS A 185 -5.20 -0.80 0.12
N ARG A 186 -4.67 -1.87 -0.46
CA ARG A 186 -3.28 -2.26 -0.30
C ARG A 186 -2.44 -1.54 -1.34
N PHE A 187 -1.23 -1.16 -0.96
CA PHE A 187 -0.25 -0.69 -1.93
C PHE A 187 0.22 -1.88 -2.78
N ILE A 188 -0.03 -1.81 -4.08
CA ILE A 188 0.42 -2.80 -5.06
C ILE A 188 1.20 -2.04 -6.14
N LEU A 189 2.47 -2.40 -6.33
CA LEU A 189 3.26 -1.89 -7.45
C LEU A 189 3.32 -2.98 -8.52
N ASP A 190 2.39 -2.98 -9.47
CA ASP A 190 2.46 -3.88 -10.62
C ASP A 190 3.41 -3.30 -11.69
N HIS A 191 4.56 -3.94 -11.86
CA HIS A 191 5.54 -3.57 -12.89
C HIS A 191 5.00 -3.72 -14.32
N ASN A 192 3.90 -4.44 -14.53
CA ASN A 192 3.27 -4.62 -15.84
C ASN A 192 2.38 -3.44 -16.26
N GLU A 193 2.02 -2.54 -15.34
CA GLU A 193 1.21 -1.36 -15.62
C GLU A 193 2.02 -0.15 -16.10
N ILE A 194 3.36 -0.23 -16.05
CA ILE A 194 4.23 0.84 -16.56
C ILE A 194 3.98 0.98 -18.07
N PRO A 195 3.57 2.16 -18.55
CA PRO A 195 3.38 2.40 -19.98
C PRO A 195 4.67 2.03 -20.72
N LYS A 196 4.61 0.96 -21.53
CA LYS A 196 5.74 0.57 -22.37
C LYS A 196 5.96 1.69 -23.37
N ILE A 197 6.99 2.49 -23.13
CA ILE A 197 7.41 3.55 -24.03
C ILE A 197 7.76 2.86 -25.35
N LYS A 198 6.91 3.03 -26.37
CA LYS A 198 7.18 2.62 -27.74
C LYS A 198 8.19 3.60 -28.38
N GLN A 199 9.37 3.74 -27.78
CA GLN A 199 10.47 4.46 -28.40
C GLN A 199 11.07 3.55 -29.47
N GLU A 200 10.76 3.84 -30.73
CA GLU A 200 11.61 3.76 -31.94
C GLU A 200 12.74 2.71 -32.08
N TYR A 201 12.68 1.55 -31.42
CA TYR A 201 13.46 0.37 -31.82
C TYR A 201 12.80 -0.38 -32.98
N ALA A 202 11.79 0.18 -33.64
CA ALA A 202 11.07 -0.47 -34.73
C ALA A 202 12.00 -0.84 -35.90
N LYS A 203 12.98 0.00 -36.26
CA LYS A 203 13.95 -0.33 -37.32
C LYS A 203 14.88 -1.48 -36.93
N SER A 204 15.46 -1.44 -35.73
CA SER A 204 16.41 -2.47 -35.29
C SER A 204 15.71 -3.80 -35.00
N VAL A 205 14.48 -3.79 -34.48
CA VAL A 205 13.72 -5.02 -34.22
C VAL A 205 13.27 -5.70 -35.51
N ASP A 206 12.85 -4.95 -36.54
CA ASP A 206 12.48 -5.55 -37.83
C ASP A 206 13.73 -6.05 -38.59
N GLU A 207 14.86 -5.35 -38.51
CA GLU A 207 16.14 -5.83 -39.04
C GLU A 207 16.63 -7.10 -38.32
N LEU A 208 16.54 -7.14 -36.99
CA LEU A 208 16.91 -8.30 -36.19
C LEU A 208 15.97 -9.49 -36.44
N LYS A 209 14.66 -9.26 -36.60
CA LYS A 209 13.70 -10.31 -36.97
C LYS A 209 14.03 -10.90 -38.33
N LYS A 210 14.33 -10.04 -39.32
CA LYS A 210 14.72 -10.48 -40.66
C LYS A 210 16.00 -11.32 -40.64
N GLN A 211 17.01 -10.89 -39.88
CA GLN A 211 18.24 -11.67 -39.70
C GLN A 211 18.00 -13.03 -39.04
N ILE A 212 17.10 -13.10 -38.05
CA ILE A 212 16.72 -14.37 -37.41
C ILE A 212 16.03 -15.30 -38.39
N GLU A 213 15.16 -14.77 -39.24
CA GLU A 213 14.42 -15.55 -40.24
C GLU A 213 15.36 -16.12 -41.33
N ASP A 214 16.28 -15.29 -41.84
CA ASP A 214 17.31 -15.71 -42.80
C ASP A 214 18.22 -16.81 -42.21
N LEU A 215 18.68 -16.65 -40.96
CA LEU A 215 19.49 -17.65 -40.25
C LEU A 215 18.75 -18.97 -39.99
N GLN A 216 17.42 -18.92 -39.78
CA GLN A 216 16.61 -20.12 -39.61
C GLN A 216 16.44 -20.88 -40.93
N GLU A 217 16.26 -20.17 -42.05
CA GLU A 217 16.21 -20.73 -43.40
C GLU A 217 17.53 -21.44 -43.74
N GLU A 218 18.66 -20.78 -43.52
CA GLU A 218 20.00 -21.37 -43.75
C GLU A 218 20.23 -22.62 -42.91
N ASN A 219 19.90 -22.58 -41.62
CA ASN A 219 20.01 -23.76 -40.75
C ASN A 219 19.13 -24.92 -41.23
N LYS A 220 17.94 -24.64 -41.75
CA LYS A 220 17.06 -25.66 -42.32
C LYS A 220 17.66 -26.28 -43.58
N GLN A 221 18.27 -25.47 -44.44
CA GLN A 221 18.97 -25.97 -45.64
C GLN A 221 20.20 -26.80 -45.28
N LEU A 222 21.00 -26.35 -44.31
CA LEU A 222 22.16 -27.07 -43.81
C LEU A 222 21.76 -28.42 -43.22
N LYS A 223 20.70 -28.48 -42.41
CA LYS A 223 20.15 -29.74 -41.88
C LYS A 223 19.71 -30.69 -42.99
N LYS A 224 19.07 -30.19 -44.05
CA LYS A 224 18.70 -31.03 -45.21
C LYS A 224 19.92 -31.59 -45.93
N LYS A 225 20.95 -30.76 -46.20
CA LYS A 225 22.20 -31.22 -46.82
C LYS A 225 22.94 -32.23 -45.95
N LEU A 226 23.01 -31.99 -44.65
CA LEU A 226 23.63 -32.93 -43.70
C LEU A 226 22.92 -34.28 -43.70
N ASN A 227 21.57 -34.29 -43.71
CA ASN A 227 20.80 -35.53 -43.80
C ASN A 227 21.01 -36.24 -45.14
N GLN A 228 21.14 -35.52 -46.25
CA GLN A 228 21.47 -36.12 -47.56
C GLN A 228 22.86 -36.76 -47.54
N LEU A 229 23.86 -36.09 -46.97
CA LEU A 229 25.21 -36.64 -46.81
C LEU A 229 25.20 -37.87 -45.89
N LEU A 230 24.48 -37.83 -44.77
CA LEU A 230 24.30 -38.99 -43.89
C LEU A 230 23.66 -40.18 -44.61
N LEU A 231 22.69 -39.94 -45.49
CA LEU A 231 22.07 -40.99 -46.31
C LEU A 231 23.05 -41.54 -47.36
N MET A 232 23.91 -40.71 -47.95
CA MET A 232 24.94 -41.16 -48.87
C MET A 232 26.03 -41.98 -48.16
N VAL A 233 26.46 -41.55 -46.98
CA VAL A 233 27.44 -42.30 -46.16
C VAL A 233 26.86 -43.65 -45.74
N LYS A 234 25.62 -43.70 -45.26
CA LYS A 234 24.95 -44.97 -44.93
C LYS A 234 24.85 -45.92 -46.13
N LYS A 235 24.54 -45.40 -47.33
CA LYS A 235 24.51 -46.22 -48.55
C LYS A 235 25.87 -46.76 -48.96
N ASN A 236 26.94 -46.00 -48.71
CA ASN A 236 28.31 -46.44 -48.99
C ASN A 236 28.84 -47.44 -47.95
N ASP A 237 28.36 -47.37 -46.70
CA ASP A 237 28.65 -48.37 -45.66
C ASP A 237 27.90 -49.70 -45.90
N ASP A 238 26.77 -49.67 -46.61
CA ASP A 238 26.00 -50.87 -47.02
C ASP A 238 26.56 -51.55 -48.31
N GLU A 239 27.57 -50.96 -48.97
CA GLU A 239 28.23 -51.50 -50.19
C GLU A 239 29.59 -52.20 -49.91
N TYR A 240 29.93 -52.46 -48.64
CA TYR A 240 31.10 -53.27 -48.23
C TYR A 240 30.72 -54.53 -47.44
#